data_AF-A0A0S8JU65-F1
#
_entry.id   AF-A0A0S8JU65-F1
#
_cell.length_a   1.000
_cell.length_b   1.000
_cell.length_c   1.000
_cell.angle_alpha   90.00
_cell.angle_beta   90.00
_cell.angle_gamma   90.00
#
_symmetry.space_group_name_H-M   'P 1'
#
loop_
_entity.id
_entity.type
_entity.pdbx_description
1 polymer ?
#
loop_
_entity_poly.entity_id
_entity_poly.type
_entity_poly.pdbx_seq_one_letter_code
_entity_poly.pdbx_strand_id
1 'polypeptide(L)'
;MSFYREELIGFKSAYARYELSEYGVKSDEWEHVIRPDVPNFKLNVVERAARRIAARHLRDLGYKREFPKADENITTNVGHIWAGEVEYGNFTWGNPLFCGTEEE
;
A
#
# COMPACT_ATOMS: atom_id res chain seq x y z
N MET A 1 -9.74 2.45 -17.86
CA MET A 1 -9.60 1.56 -16.69
C MET A 1 -8.25 0.83 -16.60
N SER A 2 -7.40 0.88 -17.64
CA SER A 2 -6.07 0.25 -17.63
C SER A 2 -5.17 0.82 -16.53
N PHE A 3 -5.04 2.15 -16.46
CA PHE A 3 -4.16 2.82 -15.48
C PHE A 3 -4.42 2.38 -14.03
N TYR A 4 -5.68 2.39 -13.59
CA TYR A 4 -6.02 2.01 -12.22
C TYR A 4 -5.61 0.56 -11.89
N ARG A 5 -5.83 -0.35 -12.85
CA ARG A 5 -5.50 -1.76 -12.67
C ARG A 5 -3.99 -2.02 -12.78
N GLU A 6 -3.33 -1.42 -13.76
CA GLU A 6 -1.92 -1.65 -14.05
C GLU A 6 -1.03 -0.92 -13.03
N GLU A 7 -1.28 0.37 -12.82
CA GLU A 7 -0.40 1.22 -12.02
C GLU A 7 -0.68 1.16 -10.52
N LEU A 8 -1.93 0.92 -10.10
CA LEU A 8 -2.27 0.92 -8.67
C LEU A 8 -2.50 -0.48 -8.12
N ILE A 9 -3.38 -1.27 -8.74
CA ILE A 9 -3.68 -2.64 -8.28
C ILE A 9 -2.56 -3.64 -8.64
N GLY A 10 -1.87 -3.40 -9.75
CA GLY A 10 -0.76 -4.20 -10.24
C GLY A 10 0.60 -3.54 -9.99
N PHE A 11 0.71 -2.68 -8.96
CA PHE A 11 1.90 -1.88 -8.70
C PHE A 11 3.17 -2.72 -8.62
N LYS A 12 3.12 -3.92 -8.02
CA LYS A 12 4.28 -4.84 -7.98
C LYS A 12 4.89 -5.10 -9.37
N SER A 13 4.08 -5.16 -10.42
CA SER A 13 4.56 -5.42 -11.79
C SER A 13 5.17 -4.20 -12.50
N ALA A 14 5.18 -3.03 -11.85
CA ALA A 14 5.88 -1.84 -12.36
C ALA A 14 7.36 -2.10 -12.63
N TYR A 15 8.00 -2.99 -11.86
CA TYR A 15 9.38 -3.44 -12.10
C TYR A 15 9.60 -3.91 -13.53
N ALA A 16 8.73 -4.82 -14.00
CA ALA A 16 8.82 -5.38 -15.34
C ALA A 16 8.30 -4.40 -16.40
N ARG A 17 7.20 -3.70 -16.14
CA ARG A 17 6.59 -2.77 -17.11
C ARG A 17 7.49 -1.59 -17.46
N TYR A 18 8.26 -1.10 -16.49
CA TYR A 18 9.16 0.03 -16.66
C TYR A 18 10.62 -0.37 -16.78
N GLU A 19 10.89 -1.67 -16.95
CA GLU A 19 12.24 -2.20 -17.17
C GLU A 19 13.23 -1.66 -16.12
N LEU A 20 12.84 -1.68 -14.83
CA LEU A 20 13.64 -1.05 -13.76
C LEU A 20 15.05 -1.65 -13.63
N SER A 21 15.25 -2.87 -14.15
CA SER A 21 16.56 -3.50 -14.31
C SER A 21 17.53 -2.65 -15.15
N GLU A 22 17.06 -1.96 -16.19
CA GLU A 22 17.87 -1.09 -17.05
C GLU A 22 18.40 0.14 -16.29
N TYR A 23 17.75 0.49 -15.18
CA TYR A 23 18.16 1.56 -14.27
C TYR A 23 18.98 1.05 -13.07
N GLY A 24 19.40 -0.23 -13.09
CA GLY A 24 20.20 -0.83 -12.04
C GLY A 24 19.42 -1.31 -10.81
N VAL A 25 18.08 -1.30 -10.86
CA VAL A 25 17.24 -1.80 -9.76
C VAL A 25 17.19 -3.33 -9.82
N LYS A 26 17.59 -4.00 -8.73
CA LYS A 26 17.46 -5.45 -8.66
C LYS A 26 16.05 -5.87 -8.23
N SER A 27 15.60 -7.01 -8.73
CA SER A 27 14.26 -7.53 -8.44
C SER A 27 14.04 -7.79 -6.94
N ASP A 28 15.05 -8.29 -6.23
CA ASP A 28 14.99 -8.54 -4.80
C ASP A 28 14.94 -7.24 -3.98
N GLU A 29 15.71 -6.23 -4.37
CA GLU A 29 15.64 -4.87 -3.80
C GLU A 29 14.25 -4.26 -4.00
N TRP A 30 13.68 -4.36 -5.19
CA TRP A 30 12.32 -3.92 -5.47
C TRP A 30 11.28 -4.63 -4.60
N GLU A 31 11.31 -5.96 -4.56
CA GLU A 31 10.38 -6.76 -3.75
C GLU A 31 10.51 -6.50 -2.25
N HIS A 32 11.72 -6.18 -1.79
CA HIS A 32 11.97 -5.79 -0.42
C HIS A 32 11.36 -4.41 -0.12
N VAL A 33 11.59 -3.41 -0.96
CA VAL A 33 11.13 -2.02 -0.74
C VAL A 33 9.62 -1.89 -0.77
N ILE A 34 8.91 -2.63 -1.64
CA ILE A 34 7.44 -2.55 -1.70
C ILE A 34 6.75 -3.44 -0.67
N ARG A 35 7.50 -4.21 0.13
CA ARG A 35 6.91 -5.10 1.13
C ARG A 35 6.12 -4.29 2.16
N PRO A 36 4.92 -4.75 2.59
CA PRO A 36 4.19 -4.06 3.64
C PRO A 36 4.92 -4.18 5.00
N ASP A 37 5.04 -3.06 5.70
CA ASP A 37 5.54 -3.01 7.08
C ASP A 37 4.48 -3.39 8.12
N VAL A 38 3.20 -3.46 7.72
CA VAL A 38 2.11 -3.81 8.63
C VAL A 38 2.01 -5.33 8.79
N PRO A 39 2.01 -5.85 10.03
CA PRO A 39 1.85 -7.28 10.28
C PRO A 39 0.61 -7.87 9.61
N ASN A 40 0.72 -9.11 9.11
CA ASN A 40 -0.36 -9.89 8.50
C ASN A 40 -0.93 -9.37 7.16
N PHE A 41 -0.36 -8.32 6.56
CA PHE A 41 -0.76 -7.87 5.22
C PHE A 41 0.20 -8.39 4.14
N LYS A 42 -0.37 -8.78 2.99
CA LYS A 42 0.40 -9.28 1.83
C LYS A 42 0.54 -8.25 0.70
N LEU A 43 -0.34 -7.27 0.68
CA LEU A 43 -0.39 -6.24 -0.35
C LEU A 43 0.50 -5.06 0.05
N ASN A 44 1.21 -4.49 -0.92
CA ASN A 44 1.95 -3.25 -0.70
C ASN A 44 1.00 -2.08 -0.41
N VAL A 45 1.53 -0.97 0.10
CA VAL A 45 0.73 0.20 0.49
C VAL A 45 -0.10 0.78 -0.65
N VAL A 46 0.44 0.83 -1.88
CA VAL A 46 -0.25 1.37 -3.05
C VAL A 46 -1.48 0.51 -3.38
N GLU A 47 -1.30 -0.81 -3.46
CA GLU A 47 -2.36 -1.75 -3.74
C GLU A 47 -3.45 -1.75 -2.65
N ARG A 48 -3.06 -1.65 -1.37
CA ARG A 48 -4.00 -1.55 -0.24
C ARG A 48 -4.85 -0.29 -0.34
N ALA A 49 -4.21 0.86 -0.52
CA ALA A 49 -4.89 2.15 -0.61
C ALA A 49 -5.84 2.18 -1.81
N ALA A 50 -5.38 1.71 -2.97
CA ALA A 50 -6.19 1.61 -4.16
C ALA A 50 -7.44 0.75 -3.89
N ARG A 51 -7.27 -0.51 -3.49
CA ARG A 51 -8.40 -1.42 -3.24
C ARG A 51 -9.42 -0.85 -2.26
N ARG A 52 -8.98 -0.25 -1.15
CA ARG A 52 -9.88 0.37 -0.16
C ARG A 52 -10.73 1.46 -0.78
N ILE A 53 -10.12 2.37 -1.54
CA ILE A 53 -10.82 3.49 -2.19
C ILE A 53 -11.73 2.99 -3.31
N ALA A 54 -11.28 2.06 -4.16
CA ALA A 54 -12.13 1.48 -5.20
C ALA A 54 -13.35 0.76 -4.61
N ALA A 55 -13.17 0.02 -3.52
CA ALA A 55 -14.29 -0.59 -2.84
C ALA A 55 -15.30 0.47 -2.36
N ARG A 56 -14.83 1.50 -1.66
CA ARG A 56 -15.72 2.56 -1.11
C ARG A 56 -16.46 3.39 -2.15
N HIS A 57 -15.88 3.59 -3.34
CA HIS A 57 -16.40 4.56 -4.31
C HIS A 57 -16.85 3.97 -5.63
N LEU A 58 -16.28 2.84 -6.07
CA LEU A 58 -16.61 2.23 -7.37
C LEU A 58 -17.63 1.09 -7.24
N ARG A 59 -17.81 0.49 -6.05
CA ARG A 59 -18.80 -0.58 -5.86
C ARG A 59 -20.21 -0.15 -6.23
N ASP A 60 -20.62 1.05 -5.83
CA ASP A 60 -21.96 1.59 -6.14
C ASP A 60 -22.11 1.99 -7.62
N LEU A 61 -21.00 2.10 -8.35
CA LEU A 61 -20.96 2.34 -9.80
C LEU A 61 -20.94 1.04 -10.63
N GLY A 62 -21.14 -0.12 -9.99
CA GLY A 62 -21.25 -1.42 -10.67
C GLY A 62 -20.05 -2.36 -10.51
N TYR A 63 -18.97 -1.93 -9.85
CA TYR A 63 -17.74 -2.72 -9.72
C TYR A 63 -17.73 -3.69 -8.52
N LYS A 64 -18.89 -4.24 -8.17
CA LYS A 64 -19.05 -5.10 -6.98
C LYS A 64 -18.34 -6.44 -7.11
N ARG A 65 -18.07 -6.90 -8.35
CA ARG A 65 -17.36 -8.16 -8.64
C ARG A 65 -15.85 -8.00 -8.50
N GLU A 66 -15.34 -6.83 -8.88
CA GLU A 66 -13.93 -6.49 -8.92
C GLU A 66 -13.41 -6.09 -7.53
N PHE A 67 -14.24 -5.42 -6.73
CA PHE A 67 -13.89 -4.93 -5.40
C PHE A 67 -14.87 -5.49 -4.36
N PRO A 68 -14.50 -6.55 -3.62
CA PRO A 68 -15.33 -7.10 -2.54
C PRO A 68 -15.64 -6.07 -1.44
N LYS A 69 -16.74 -6.26 -0.70
CA LYS A 69 -17.10 -5.36 0.41
C LYS A 69 -16.02 -5.32 1.49
N ALA A 70 -15.35 -6.45 1.73
CA ALA A 70 -14.25 -6.54 2.70
C ALA A 70 -13.09 -5.58 2.38
N ASP A 71 -12.88 -5.24 1.11
CA ASP A 71 -11.81 -4.32 0.71
C ASP A 71 -12.03 -2.90 1.28
N GLU A 72 -13.27 -2.50 1.59
CA GLU A 72 -13.61 -1.22 2.22
C GLU A 72 -12.93 -1.04 3.61
N ASN A 73 -12.55 -2.16 4.22
CA ASN A 73 -11.96 -2.26 5.57
C ASN A 73 -10.47 -2.66 5.54
N ILE A 74 -9.81 -2.69 4.38
CA ILE A 74 -8.36 -2.90 4.32
C ILE A 74 -7.68 -1.80 5.15
N THR A 75 -6.87 -2.17 6.15
CA THR A 75 -6.28 -1.20 7.09
C THR A 75 -5.60 -0.02 6.39
N THR A 76 -5.73 1.16 6.98
CA THR A 76 -4.98 2.36 6.57
C THR A 76 -3.60 2.43 7.21
N ASN A 77 -3.25 1.50 8.09
CA ASN A 77 -1.99 1.51 8.81
C ASN A 77 -0.81 1.32 7.83
N VAL A 78 0.29 2.03 8.08
CA VAL A 78 1.54 1.99 7.30
C VAL A 78 2.74 2.01 8.24
N GLY A 79 3.94 1.71 7.74
CA GLY A 79 5.16 1.92 8.52
C GLY A 79 5.35 3.40 8.88
N HIS A 80 5.99 3.67 10.02
CA HIS A 80 6.37 5.04 10.41
C HIS A 80 7.43 5.61 9.44
N ILE A 81 7.44 6.94 9.27
CA ILE A 81 8.51 7.63 8.53
C ILE A 81 9.69 7.84 9.49
N TRP A 82 10.50 6.81 9.70
CA TRP A 82 11.58 6.79 10.70
C TRP A 82 12.52 8.01 10.64
N ALA A 83 12.90 8.46 9.43
CA ALA A 83 13.85 9.57 9.23
C ALA A 83 13.29 10.96 9.58
N GLY A 84 11.95 11.14 9.64
CA GLY A 84 11.32 12.44 9.88
C GLY A 84 10.51 12.49 11.18
N GLU A 85 9.89 11.39 11.57
CA GLU A 85 8.90 11.32 12.64
C GLU A 85 9.46 10.78 13.97
N VAL A 86 10.54 9.99 13.91
CA VAL A 86 11.13 9.32 15.08
C VAL A 86 12.46 9.95 15.47
N GLU A 87 13.30 10.32 14.50
CA GLU A 87 14.64 10.89 14.75
C GLU A 87 14.63 12.39 15.12
N TYR A 88 13.59 13.15 14.73
CA TYR A 88 13.43 14.59 15.07
C TYR A 88 12.53 14.86 16.30
N GLY A 89 12.41 13.87 17.19
CA GLY A 89 12.65 14.03 18.64
C GLY A 89 11.68 14.79 19.55
N ASN A 90 10.58 15.39 19.07
CA ASN A 90 9.62 16.11 19.94
C ASN A 90 8.19 15.55 19.94
N PHE A 91 7.95 14.39 19.32
CA PHE A 91 6.64 13.75 19.26
C PHE A 91 6.62 12.44 20.05
N THR A 92 5.54 12.18 20.79
CA THR A 92 5.27 10.88 21.42
C THR A 92 4.17 10.18 20.65
N TRP A 93 4.48 9.02 20.09
CA TRP A 93 3.53 8.20 19.33
C TRP A 93 2.76 7.27 20.27
N GLY A 94 1.43 7.23 20.12
CA GLY A 94 0.60 6.27 20.87
C GLY A 94 0.88 4.81 20.47
N ASN A 95 1.28 4.57 19.22
CA ASN A 95 1.68 3.25 18.72
C ASN A 95 3.09 3.31 18.10
N PRO A 96 4.09 2.60 18.66
CA PRO A 96 5.46 2.63 18.14
C PRO A 96 5.72 1.71 16.94
N LEU A 97 4.76 0.86 16.55
CA LEU A 97 4.96 -0.19 15.54
C LEU A 97 4.53 0.24 14.13
N PHE A 98 3.52 1.10 14.02
CA PHE A 98 3.00 1.59 12.74
C PHE A 98 2.36 2.97 12.88
N CYS A 99 2.32 3.72 11.77
CA CYS A 99 1.56 4.96 11.65
C CYS A 99 0.11 4.63 11.28
N GLY A 100 -0.83 4.98 12.16
CA GLY A 100 -2.24 4.67 11.99
C GLY A 100 -3.02 4.73 13.31
N THR A 101 -4.26 4.27 13.27
CA THR A 101 -5.13 4.15 14.45
C THR A 101 -5.16 2.71 14.92
N GLU A 102 -5.21 2.48 16.23
CA GLU A 102 -5.66 1.19 16.75
C GLU A 102 -7.15 1.05 16.38
N GLU A 103 -7.46 0.10 15.50
CA GLU A 103 -8.83 -0.26 15.17
C GLU A 103 -9.28 -1.30 16.21
N GLU A 104 -10.15 -0.90 17.15
CA GLU A 104 -10.86 -1.79 18.11
C GLU A 104 -11.98 -2.61 17.45
#